data_AF-A0A432SR57-F1
#
_entry.id   AF-A0A432SR57-F1
#
_cell.length_a   1.000
_cell.length_b   1.000
_cell.length_c   1.000
_cell.angle_alpha   90.00
_cell.angle_beta   90.00
_cell.angle_gamma   90.00
#
_symmetry.space_group_name_H-M   'P 1'
#
loop_
_entity.id
_entity.type
_entity.pdbx_description
1 polymer ?
#
loop_
_entity_poly.entity_id
_entity_poly.type
_entity_poly.pdbx_seq_one_letter_code
_entity_poly.pdbx_strand_id
1 'polypeptide(L)'
;MRYFIFTAFFSILLIAGGVGETIYKKKCASCHAGYIPMGKLKENFVEYNNTKLHLKAPTLNQLSFRLKQKIGDPTGDKEMQMMEIAAFVKDYLEHPDKAKSVCMKEVLEAFDTMPSMKGELSEEEIEAVVAYIYAFDEKSLSSHSVKYELFDKALQKAKKEHKIVMIKATSPYCHYCKIMEREVLSDKDIVKLLQKGFVSVAVDVYKDPLPQGLKYKVTPTFFFLDGNGKVLKVIPGAFNKEDFAEVLKDVQK
;
A
#
# COMPACT_ATOMS: atom_id res chain seq x y z
N MET A 1 -16.39 27.92 7.99
CA MET A 1 -16.63 27.16 9.25
C MET A 1 -16.79 25.68 8.90
N ARG A 2 -15.68 24.99 8.58
CA ARG A 2 -15.73 23.61 8.04
C ARG A 2 -14.44 22.82 8.36
N TYR A 3 -13.82 23.12 9.50
CA TYR A 3 -12.56 22.53 9.96
C TYR A 3 -12.65 21.86 11.35
N PHE A 4 -13.84 21.78 11.96
CA PHE A 4 -13.97 21.34 13.36
C PHE A 4 -14.58 19.93 13.58
N ILE A 5 -14.94 19.19 12.52
CA ILE A 5 -15.52 17.83 12.67
C ILE A 5 -14.51 16.71 12.32
N PHE A 6 -13.44 17.01 11.57
CA PHE A 6 -12.45 15.99 11.18
C PHE A 6 -11.44 15.60 12.27
N THR A 7 -11.33 16.37 13.36
CA THR A 7 -10.33 16.16 14.41
C THR A 7 -10.74 15.12 15.46
N ALA A 8 -12.05 14.95 15.70
CA ALA A 8 -12.55 13.99 16.69
C ALA A 8 -12.43 12.53 16.20
N PHE A 9 -12.71 12.28 14.91
CA PHE A 9 -12.70 10.93 14.34
C PHE A 9 -11.29 10.35 14.19
N PHE A 10 -10.32 11.18 13.79
CA PHE A 10 -8.92 10.76 13.68
C PHE A 10 -8.32 10.38 15.05
N SER A 11 -8.80 11.03 16.12
CA SER A 11 -8.40 10.76 17.50
C SER A 11 -8.97 9.44 18.03
N ILE A 12 -10.21 9.09 17.67
CA ILE A 12 -10.83 7.79 17.99
C ILE A 12 -10.13 6.65 17.24
N LEU A 13 -9.79 6.84 15.96
CA LEU A 13 -9.05 5.84 15.16
C LEU A 13 -7.64 5.55 15.70
N LEU A 14 -6.97 6.56 16.27
CA LEU A 14 -5.63 6.41 16.86
C LEU A 14 -5.67 5.63 18.19
N ILE A 15 -6.67 5.87 19.03
CA ILE A 15 -6.86 5.15 20.30
C ILE A 15 -7.31 3.71 20.02
N ALA A 16 -8.30 3.53 19.13
CA ALA A 16 -8.74 2.22 18.67
C ALA A 16 -7.62 1.43 17.98
N GLY A 17 -6.71 2.11 17.27
CA GLY A 17 -5.55 1.47 16.63
C GLY A 17 -4.58 0.81 17.62
N GLY A 18 -4.38 1.39 18.80
CA GLY A 18 -3.53 0.81 19.85
C GLY A 18 -4.17 -0.41 20.52
N VAL A 19 -5.48 -0.35 20.77
CA VAL A 19 -6.26 -1.48 21.30
C VAL A 19 -6.33 -2.61 20.28
N GLY A 20 -6.65 -2.29 19.02
CA GLY A 20 -6.68 -3.24 17.91
C GLY A 20 -5.34 -3.92 17.65
N GLU A 21 -4.22 -3.19 17.75
CA GLU A 21 -2.87 -3.78 17.65
C GLU A 21 -2.64 -4.81 18.76
N THR A 22 -3.09 -4.52 19.98
CA THR A 22 -2.95 -5.42 21.13
C THR A 22 -3.77 -6.69 20.94
N ILE A 23 -5.02 -6.55 20.48
CA ILE A 23 -5.90 -7.68 20.17
C ILE A 23 -5.29 -8.53 19.06
N TYR A 24 -4.85 -7.91 17.96
CA TYR A 24 -4.19 -8.61 16.86
C TYR A 24 -2.98 -9.41 17.35
N LYS A 25 -2.10 -8.82 18.16
CA LYS A 25 -0.92 -9.52 18.71
C LYS A 25 -1.31 -10.73 19.55
N LYS A 26 -2.37 -10.62 20.36
CA LYS A 26 -2.81 -11.67 21.27
C LYS A 26 -3.58 -12.79 20.56
N LYS A 27 -4.42 -12.45 19.58
CA LYS A 27 -5.44 -13.35 19.02
C LYS A 27 -5.17 -13.77 17.56
N CYS A 28 -4.43 -12.98 16.78
CA CYS A 28 -4.29 -13.19 15.33
C CYS A 28 -2.84 -13.44 14.88
N ALA A 29 -1.85 -12.86 15.57
CA ALA A 29 -0.46 -12.85 15.13
C ALA A 29 0.25 -14.23 15.19
N SER A 30 -0.33 -15.22 15.87
CA SER A 30 0.16 -16.60 15.86
C SER A 30 0.04 -17.26 14.48
N CYS A 31 -0.89 -16.78 13.64
CA CYS A 31 -1.14 -17.29 12.29
C CYS A 31 -0.84 -16.25 11.21
N HIS A 32 -1.25 -15.00 11.43
CA HIS A 32 -1.06 -13.92 10.47
C HIS A 32 0.23 -13.16 10.76
N ALA A 33 1.25 -13.33 9.92
CA ALA A 33 2.46 -12.50 10.00
C ALA A 33 2.13 -11.02 9.74
N GLY A 34 2.95 -10.12 10.30
CA GLY A 34 2.80 -8.67 10.13
C GLY A 34 3.16 -8.18 8.71
N TYR A 35 4.03 -7.18 8.58
CA TYR A 35 4.48 -6.72 7.27
C TYR A 35 5.53 -7.64 6.67
N ILE A 36 5.30 -8.10 5.45
CA ILE A 36 6.31 -8.72 4.58
C ILE A 36 6.27 -8.01 3.22
N PRO A 37 7.42 -7.58 2.66
CA PRO A 37 7.47 -6.97 1.33
C PRO A 37 6.84 -7.87 0.27
N MET A 38 6.07 -7.27 -0.64
CA MET A 38 5.34 -8.02 -1.67
C MET A 38 6.26 -8.87 -2.56
N GLY A 39 7.47 -8.38 -2.88
CA GLY A 39 8.45 -9.18 -3.63
C GLY A 39 8.82 -10.49 -2.92
N LYS A 40 9.04 -10.46 -1.61
CA LYS A 40 9.32 -11.68 -0.81
C LYS A 40 8.12 -12.61 -0.71
N LEU A 41 6.91 -12.05 -0.65
CA LEU A 41 5.69 -12.86 -0.66
C LEU A 41 5.52 -13.56 -2.00
N LYS A 42 5.69 -12.83 -3.11
CA LYS A 42 5.61 -13.38 -4.47
C LYS A 42 6.65 -14.47 -4.66
N GLU A 43 7.92 -14.21 -4.33
CA GLU A 43 8.99 -15.19 -4.36
C GLU A 43 8.58 -16.45 -3.58
N ASN A 44 8.14 -16.30 -2.32
CA ASN A 44 7.75 -17.42 -1.49
C ASN A 44 6.61 -18.28 -2.09
N PHE A 45 5.55 -17.67 -2.59
CA PHE A 45 4.40 -18.43 -3.11
C PHE A 45 4.62 -18.96 -4.53
N VAL A 46 5.24 -18.17 -5.41
CA VAL A 46 5.39 -18.50 -6.83
C VAL A 46 6.59 -19.42 -7.08
N GLU A 47 7.73 -19.16 -6.43
CA GLU A 47 8.96 -19.90 -6.69
C GLU A 47 9.18 -21.05 -5.70
N TYR A 48 8.76 -20.86 -4.44
CA TYR A 48 9.05 -21.82 -3.37
C TYR A 48 7.82 -22.55 -2.83
N ASN A 49 6.63 -22.32 -3.40
CA ASN A 49 5.37 -22.94 -2.95
C ASN A 49 5.20 -22.89 -1.41
N ASN A 50 5.44 -21.71 -0.82
CA ASN A 50 5.37 -21.43 0.61
C ASN A 50 6.38 -22.18 1.51
N THR A 51 7.41 -22.82 0.95
CA THR A 51 8.45 -23.51 1.75
C THR A 51 9.53 -22.59 2.31
N LYS A 52 9.60 -21.33 1.88
CA LYS A 52 10.63 -20.37 2.34
C LYS A 52 10.21 -19.61 3.61
N LEU A 53 8.95 -19.20 3.68
CA LEU A 53 8.40 -18.42 4.80
C LEU A 53 7.47 -19.24 5.70
N HIS A 54 7.01 -20.42 5.25
CA HIS A 54 6.09 -21.29 5.99
C HIS A 54 4.87 -20.53 6.55
N LEU A 55 4.28 -19.66 5.75
CA LEU A 55 3.15 -18.84 6.17
C LEU A 55 1.93 -19.73 6.38
N LYS A 56 1.22 -19.53 7.50
CA LYS A 56 -0.01 -20.28 7.83
C LYS A 56 -1.27 -19.56 7.37
N ALA A 57 -1.16 -18.27 7.11
CA ALA A 57 -2.26 -17.40 6.70
C ALA A 57 -1.73 -16.19 5.94
N PRO A 58 -2.59 -15.44 5.22
CA PRO A 58 -2.21 -14.19 4.56
C PRO A 58 -1.62 -13.20 5.56
N THR A 59 -0.63 -12.42 5.14
CA THR A 59 -0.01 -11.41 6.01
C THR A 59 -0.94 -10.23 6.25
N LEU A 60 -0.68 -9.47 7.31
CA LEU A 60 -1.50 -8.32 7.68
C LEU A 60 -1.52 -7.24 6.60
N ASN A 61 -0.40 -7.04 5.88
CA ASN A 61 -0.40 -6.13 4.73
C ASN A 61 -1.23 -6.70 3.55
N GLN A 62 -1.29 -8.01 3.33
CA GLN A 62 -2.19 -8.58 2.32
C GLN A 62 -3.66 -8.40 2.70
N LEU A 63 -4.03 -8.69 3.95
CA LEU A 63 -5.41 -8.53 4.45
C LEU A 63 -5.88 -7.09 4.37
N SER A 64 -5.08 -6.16 4.91
CA SER A 64 -5.39 -4.72 4.91
C SER A 64 -5.69 -4.21 3.50
N PHE A 65 -4.87 -4.60 2.51
CA PHE A 65 -5.09 -4.21 1.12
C PHE A 65 -6.30 -4.88 0.49
N ARG A 66 -6.47 -6.20 0.66
CA ARG A 66 -7.53 -6.96 0.00
C ARG A 66 -8.91 -6.61 0.52
N LEU A 67 -9.07 -6.45 1.84
CA LEU A 67 -10.34 -6.02 2.44
C LEU A 67 -10.78 -4.68 1.85
N LYS A 68 -9.89 -3.68 1.83
CA LYS A 68 -10.14 -2.36 1.23
C LYS A 68 -10.41 -2.37 -0.27
N GLN A 69 -10.07 -3.45 -0.99
CA GLN A 69 -10.28 -3.55 -2.43
C GLN A 69 -11.48 -4.43 -2.81
N LYS A 70 -11.95 -5.29 -1.91
CA LYS A 70 -12.96 -6.30 -2.22
C LYS A 70 -14.26 -6.12 -1.45
N ILE A 71 -14.24 -5.41 -0.33
CA ILE A 71 -15.41 -5.19 0.51
C ILE A 71 -15.77 -3.69 0.50
N GLY A 72 -17.03 -3.41 0.24
CA GLY A 72 -17.57 -2.05 0.12
C GLY A 72 -17.05 -1.27 -1.10
N ASP A 73 -17.43 0.01 -1.18
CA ASP A 73 -16.94 0.92 -2.21
C ASP A 73 -15.59 1.56 -1.80
N PRO A 74 -14.47 1.23 -2.46
CA PRO A 74 -13.16 1.81 -2.14
C PRO A 74 -13.01 3.30 -2.50
N THR A 75 -14.01 3.88 -3.16
CA THR A 75 -14.08 5.29 -3.54
C THR A 75 -15.13 6.07 -2.77
N GLY A 76 -15.96 5.36 -1.99
CA GLY A 76 -17.06 5.90 -1.22
C GLY A 76 -16.68 6.42 0.16
N ASP A 77 -17.67 6.50 1.04
CA ASP A 77 -17.47 6.92 2.42
C ASP A 77 -16.65 5.87 3.20
N LYS A 78 -15.60 6.34 3.88
CA LYS A 78 -14.67 5.45 4.59
C LYS A 78 -15.27 4.80 5.82
N GLU A 79 -16.19 5.48 6.50
CA GLU A 79 -16.85 4.93 7.69
C GLU A 79 -17.81 3.82 7.26
N MET A 80 -18.56 4.05 6.18
CA MET A 80 -19.40 3.03 5.57
C MET A 80 -18.61 1.80 5.14
N GLN A 81 -17.50 2.00 4.40
CA GLN A 81 -16.66 0.88 3.97
C GLN A 81 -16.11 0.09 5.17
N MET A 82 -15.72 0.79 6.24
CA MET A 82 -15.19 0.14 7.44
C MET A 82 -16.25 -0.68 8.16
N MET A 83 -17.51 -0.24 8.19
CA MET A 83 -18.64 -1.02 8.72
C MET A 83 -18.89 -2.29 7.90
N GLU A 84 -18.85 -2.20 6.57
CA GLU A 84 -18.98 -3.37 5.69
C GLU A 84 -17.83 -4.37 5.89
N ILE A 85 -16.60 -3.87 6.03
CA ILE A 85 -15.42 -4.68 6.34
C ILE A 85 -15.59 -5.35 7.71
N ALA A 86 -16.06 -4.63 8.73
CA ALA A 86 -16.27 -5.19 10.05
C ALA A 86 -17.32 -6.31 10.04
N ALA A 87 -18.44 -6.10 9.33
CA ALA A 87 -19.47 -7.11 9.15
C ALA A 87 -18.94 -8.37 8.44
N PHE A 88 -18.16 -8.19 7.37
CA PHE A 88 -17.52 -9.29 6.66
C PHE A 88 -16.53 -10.05 7.56
N VAL A 89 -15.66 -9.34 8.27
CA VAL A 89 -14.67 -9.95 9.16
C VAL A 89 -15.36 -10.71 10.29
N LYS A 90 -16.45 -10.18 10.86
CA LYS A 90 -17.24 -10.90 11.86
C LYS A 90 -17.80 -12.22 11.31
N ASP A 91 -18.46 -12.21 10.16
CA ASP A 91 -18.96 -13.45 9.52
C ASP A 91 -17.83 -14.45 9.27
N TYR A 92 -16.69 -13.98 8.76
CA TYR A 92 -15.55 -14.85 8.46
C TYR A 92 -14.87 -15.42 9.71
N LEU A 93 -14.82 -14.66 10.81
CA LEU A 93 -14.29 -15.13 12.09
C LEU A 93 -15.19 -16.21 12.70
N GLU A 94 -16.51 -16.04 12.64
CA GLU A 94 -17.46 -17.00 13.20
C GLU A 94 -17.60 -18.24 12.30
N HIS A 95 -17.62 -18.03 10.98
CA HIS A 95 -17.93 -19.03 9.96
C HIS A 95 -16.90 -19.01 8.81
N PRO A 96 -15.63 -19.35 9.09
CA PRO A 96 -14.56 -19.27 8.11
C PRO A 96 -14.80 -20.25 6.96
N ASP A 97 -14.74 -19.70 5.75
CA ASP A 97 -14.88 -20.46 4.51
C ASP A 97 -13.94 -19.89 3.46
N LYS A 98 -13.04 -20.73 2.94
CA LYS A 98 -12.10 -20.33 1.88
C LYS A 98 -12.83 -19.77 0.66
N ALA A 99 -14.02 -20.28 0.33
CA ALA A 99 -14.80 -19.80 -0.80
C ALA A 99 -15.29 -18.35 -0.62
N LYS A 100 -15.42 -17.88 0.63
CA LYS A 100 -15.78 -16.49 0.98
C LYS A 100 -14.57 -15.57 1.13
N SER A 101 -13.35 -16.08 1.01
CA SER A 101 -12.16 -15.28 1.30
C SER A 101 -11.90 -14.19 0.25
N VAL A 102 -11.38 -13.05 0.71
CA VAL A 102 -10.98 -11.91 -0.15
C VAL A 102 -9.60 -12.09 -0.81
N CYS A 103 -8.91 -13.19 -0.51
CA CYS A 103 -7.60 -13.50 -1.06
C CYS A 103 -7.68 -14.12 -2.46
N MET A 104 -6.57 -14.08 -3.19
CA MET A 104 -6.49 -14.75 -4.50
C MET A 104 -6.54 -16.27 -4.33
N LYS A 105 -7.15 -16.97 -5.29
CA LYS A 105 -7.34 -18.43 -5.23
C LYS A 105 -6.01 -19.16 -5.08
N GLU A 106 -5.00 -18.75 -5.84
CA GLU A 106 -3.65 -19.33 -5.84
C GLU A 106 -2.96 -19.18 -4.47
N VAL A 107 -3.29 -18.12 -3.73
CA VAL A 107 -2.79 -17.91 -2.36
C VAL A 107 -3.57 -18.77 -1.35
N LEU A 108 -4.88 -18.96 -1.57
CA LEU A 108 -5.73 -19.78 -0.69
C LEU A 108 -5.44 -21.28 -0.82
N GLU A 109 -4.92 -21.72 -1.95
CA GLU A 109 -4.44 -23.09 -2.14
C GLU A 109 -3.25 -23.41 -1.22
N ALA A 110 -2.48 -22.40 -0.80
CA ALA A 110 -1.32 -22.57 0.09
C ALA A 110 -1.65 -22.63 1.59
N PHE A 111 -2.92 -22.42 1.99
CA PHE A 111 -3.33 -22.33 3.38
C PHE A 111 -4.45 -23.30 3.71
N ASP A 112 -4.56 -23.73 4.96
CA ASP A 112 -5.75 -24.42 5.48
C ASP A 112 -6.90 -23.43 5.75
N THR A 113 -8.10 -23.96 5.98
CA THR A 113 -9.23 -23.11 6.39
C THR A 113 -8.93 -22.61 7.80
N MET A 114 -9.14 -21.31 8.02
CA MET A 114 -8.96 -20.69 9.32
C MET A 114 -9.87 -21.38 10.36
N PRO A 115 -9.40 -21.63 11.61
CA PRO A 115 -10.28 -22.12 12.67
C PRO A 115 -11.33 -21.06 13.03
N SER A 116 -12.54 -21.51 13.41
CA SER A 116 -13.57 -20.60 13.90
C SER A 116 -13.11 -19.90 15.19
N MET A 117 -13.39 -18.60 15.26
CA MET A 117 -13.18 -17.75 16.43
C MET A 117 -14.51 -17.31 17.06
N LYS A 118 -15.59 -18.06 16.81
CA LYS A 118 -16.91 -17.75 17.36
C LYS A 118 -16.86 -17.71 18.89
N GLY A 119 -17.22 -16.56 19.46
CA GLY A 119 -17.20 -16.31 20.91
C GLY A 119 -15.82 -15.99 21.49
N GLU A 120 -14.75 -15.96 20.68
CA GLU A 120 -13.39 -15.64 21.14
C GLU A 120 -13.07 -14.14 21.20
N LEU A 121 -13.90 -13.32 20.52
CA LEU A 121 -13.83 -11.87 20.51
C LEU A 121 -15.24 -11.28 20.73
N SER A 122 -15.32 -10.16 21.46
CA SER A 122 -16.53 -9.33 21.49
C SER A 122 -16.69 -8.52 20.19
N GLU A 123 -17.88 -7.94 19.96
CA GLU A 123 -18.09 -7.04 18.82
C GLU A 123 -17.14 -5.83 18.85
N GLU A 124 -16.93 -5.22 20.02
CA GLU A 124 -15.99 -4.12 20.21
C GLU A 124 -14.54 -4.53 19.89
N GLU A 125 -14.13 -5.75 20.26
CA GLU A 125 -12.80 -6.26 19.92
C GLU A 125 -12.64 -6.51 18.42
N ILE A 126 -13.70 -6.97 17.75
CA ILE A 126 -13.73 -7.14 16.29
C ILE A 126 -13.60 -5.79 15.60
N GLU A 127 -14.36 -4.78 16.01
CA GLU A 127 -14.27 -3.43 15.44
C GLU A 127 -12.87 -2.83 15.62
N ALA A 128 -12.29 -2.97 16.81
CA ALA A 128 -10.94 -2.48 17.09
C ALA A 128 -9.88 -3.17 16.23
N VAL A 129 -9.92 -4.50 16.10
CA VAL A 129 -8.95 -5.22 15.26
C VAL A 129 -9.15 -4.90 13.77
N VAL A 130 -10.39 -4.71 13.32
CA VAL A 130 -10.70 -4.30 11.94
C VAL A 130 -10.15 -2.92 11.65
N ALA A 131 -10.32 -1.95 12.55
CA ALA A 131 -9.74 -0.62 12.40
C ALA A 131 -8.20 -0.67 12.30
N TYR A 132 -7.56 -1.50 13.12
CA TYR A 132 -6.12 -1.74 13.05
C TYR A 132 -5.69 -2.36 11.72
N ILE A 133 -6.39 -3.43 11.26
CA ILE A 133 -6.14 -4.07 9.96
C ILE A 133 -6.31 -3.06 8.83
N TYR A 134 -7.39 -2.27 8.83
CA TYR A 134 -7.70 -1.29 7.79
C TYR A 134 -6.59 -0.24 7.63
N ALA A 135 -6.08 0.28 8.74
CA ALA A 135 -5.03 1.30 8.77
C ALA A 135 -3.61 0.75 8.51
N PHE A 136 -3.41 -0.57 8.65
CA PHE A 136 -2.07 -1.17 8.64
C PHE A 136 -1.28 -0.90 7.35
N ASP A 137 -1.92 -1.03 6.18
CA ASP A 137 -1.23 -0.85 4.89
C ASP A 137 -0.66 0.57 4.74
N GLU A 138 -1.43 1.60 5.11
CA GLU A 138 -0.98 3.00 5.00
C GLU A 138 0.18 3.29 5.96
N LYS A 139 0.08 2.81 7.21
CA LYS A 139 1.15 2.90 8.21
C LYS A 139 2.41 2.20 7.70
N SER A 140 2.26 1.01 7.13
CA SER A 140 3.37 0.21 6.62
C SER A 140 4.05 0.86 5.40
N LEU A 141 3.28 1.34 4.43
CA LEU A 141 3.83 2.03 3.26
C LEU A 141 4.55 3.33 3.65
N SER A 142 4.00 4.10 4.59
CA SER A 142 4.64 5.36 5.01
C SER A 142 6.07 5.17 5.56
N SER A 143 6.37 4.00 6.14
CA SER A 143 7.67 3.66 6.73
C SER A 143 8.65 3.03 5.73
N HIS A 144 8.16 2.32 4.71
CA HIS A 144 9.00 1.56 3.78
C HIS A 144 9.11 2.18 2.37
N SER A 145 8.15 3.02 1.98
CA SER A 145 8.11 3.62 0.64
C SER A 145 9.12 4.73 0.42
N VAL A 146 9.34 5.02 -0.86
CA VAL A 146 10.02 6.22 -1.37
C VAL A 146 9.52 7.48 -0.65
N LYS A 147 10.45 8.35 -0.30
CA LYS A 147 10.15 9.69 0.23
C LYS A 147 10.00 10.66 -0.92
N TYR A 148 8.92 11.44 -0.88
CA TYR A 148 8.59 12.41 -1.91
C TYR A 148 8.83 13.83 -1.40
N GLU A 149 9.38 14.67 -2.27
CA GLU A 149 9.62 16.09 -2.04
C GLU A 149 8.57 16.92 -2.81
N LEU A 150 8.42 18.19 -2.43
CA LEU A 150 7.72 19.17 -3.26
C LEU A 150 8.54 19.46 -4.53
N PHE A 151 7.88 19.70 -5.66
CA PHE A 151 8.55 19.85 -6.95
C PHE A 151 9.66 20.91 -6.95
N ASP A 152 9.41 22.10 -6.42
CA ASP A 152 10.42 23.17 -6.39
C ASP A 152 11.64 22.81 -5.53
N LYS A 153 11.39 22.16 -4.38
CA LYS A 153 12.47 21.63 -3.52
C LYS A 153 13.22 20.50 -4.22
N ALA A 154 12.51 19.67 -4.98
CA ALA A 154 13.10 18.58 -5.72
C ALA A 154 14.08 19.07 -6.79
N LEU A 155 13.72 20.11 -7.55
CA LEU A 155 14.61 20.73 -8.53
C LEU A 155 15.86 21.34 -7.88
N GLN A 156 15.68 22.10 -6.79
CA GLN A 156 16.82 22.70 -6.07
C GLN A 156 17.79 21.63 -5.56
N LYS A 157 17.25 20.56 -4.95
CA LYS A 157 18.03 19.44 -4.44
C LYS A 157 18.70 18.66 -5.56
N ALA A 158 17.98 18.36 -6.63
CA ALA A 158 18.49 17.66 -7.81
C ALA A 158 19.65 18.41 -8.46
N LYS A 159 19.55 19.74 -8.60
CA LYS A 159 20.64 20.58 -9.12
C LYS A 159 21.88 20.56 -8.22
N LYS A 160 21.69 20.64 -6.90
CA LYS A 160 22.78 20.63 -5.91
C LYS A 160 23.47 19.26 -5.80
N GLU A 161 22.69 18.19 -5.84
CA GLU A 161 23.17 16.81 -5.64
C GLU A 161 23.48 16.09 -6.96
N HIS A 162 23.34 16.77 -8.11
CA HIS A 162 23.48 16.20 -9.46
C HIS A 162 22.61 14.94 -9.67
N LYS A 163 21.35 15.01 -9.21
CA LYS A 163 20.36 13.92 -9.31
C LYS A 163 19.30 14.24 -10.35
N ILE A 164 18.56 13.20 -10.76
CA ILE A 164 17.40 13.31 -11.65
C ILE A 164 16.14 13.51 -10.81
N VAL A 165 15.23 14.39 -11.22
CA VAL A 165 13.90 14.50 -10.60
C VAL A 165 13.00 13.44 -11.23
N MET A 166 12.44 12.54 -10.42
CA MET A 166 11.40 11.60 -10.84
C MET A 166 10.05 12.07 -10.34
N ILE A 167 9.15 12.44 -11.24
CA ILE A 167 7.76 12.81 -10.92
C ILE A 167 6.85 11.63 -11.23
N LYS A 168 6.14 11.15 -10.21
CA LYS A 168 5.05 10.17 -10.35
C LYS A 168 3.71 10.90 -10.37
N ALA A 169 3.08 10.96 -11.54
CA ALA A 169 1.68 11.32 -11.66
C ALA A 169 0.83 10.14 -11.15
N THR A 170 -0.02 10.38 -10.15
CA THR A 170 -0.81 9.37 -9.47
C THR A 170 -2.23 9.89 -9.18
N SER A 171 -3.15 8.99 -8.83
CA SER A 171 -4.50 9.33 -8.38
C SER A 171 -4.93 8.37 -7.27
N PRO A 172 -5.76 8.81 -6.29
CA PRO A 172 -6.32 7.92 -5.27
C PRO A 172 -7.24 6.82 -5.86
N TYR A 173 -7.80 7.06 -7.04
CA TYR A 173 -8.71 6.15 -7.74
C TYR A 173 -8.00 5.18 -8.71
N CYS A 174 -6.68 5.27 -8.81
CA CYS A 174 -5.87 4.46 -9.71
C CYS A 174 -5.43 3.15 -9.03
N HIS A 175 -6.00 2.03 -9.46
CA HIS A 175 -5.66 0.71 -8.92
C HIS A 175 -4.17 0.36 -9.14
N TYR A 176 -3.66 0.57 -10.37
CA TYR A 176 -2.26 0.29 -10.70
C TYR A 176 -1.25 1.17 -9.96
N CYS A 177 -1.65 2.38 -9.54
CA CYS A 177 -0.83 3.25 -8.71
C CYS A 177 -0.62 2.64 -7.32
N LYS A 178 -1.68 2.05 -6.75
CA LYS A 178 -1.61 1.34 -5.46
C LYS A 178 -0.72 0.10 -5.57
N ILE A 179 -0.83 -0.66 -6.66
CA ILE A 179 0.07 -1.81 -6.93
C ILE A 179 1.52 -1.34 -7.00
N MET A 180 1.80 -0.32 -7.81
CA MET A 180 3.15 0.23 -7.99
C MET A 180 3.77 0.68 -6.65
N GLU A 181 2.99 1.33 -5.79
CA GLU A 181 3.46 1.75 -4.46
C GLU A 181 3.86 0.56 -3.58
N ARG A 182 3.03 -0.49 -3.58
CA ARG A 182 3.17 -1.65 -2.68
C ARG A 182 4.20 -2.68 -3.14
N GLU A 183 4.40 -2.78 -4.44
CA GLU A 183 5.22 -3.84 -5.02
C GLU A 183 6.59 -3.35 -5.46
N VAL A 184 6.70 -2.09 -5.85
CA VAL A 184 7.92 -1.54 -6.44
C VAL A 184 8.47 -0.38 -5.61
N LEU A 185 7.67 0.64 -5.33
CA LEU A 185 8.15 1.86 -4.65
C LEU A 185 8.32 1.69 -3.13
N SER A 186 7.96 0.53 -2.57
CA SER A 186 8.29 0.12 -1.19
C SER A 186 9.29 -1.03 -1.13
N ASP A 187 9.77 -1.51 -2.28
CA ASP A 187 10.85 -2.48 -2.33
C ASP A 187 12.17 -1.81 -1.92
N LYS A 188 12.92 -2.47 -1.03
CA LYS A 188 14.15 -1.91 -0.44
C LYS A 188 15.23 -1.59 -1.48
N ASP A 189 15.34 -2.39 -2.54
CA ASP A 189 16.38 -2.19 -3.55
C ASP A 189 16.00 -1.04 -4.47
N ILE A 190 14.73 -0.93 -4.87
CA ILE A 190 14.21 0.20 -5.63
C ILE A 190 14.33 1.50 -4.84
N VAL A 191 13.96 1.50 -3.56
CA VAL A 191 14.10 2.67 -2.68
C VAL A 191 15.56 3.13 -2.62
N LYS A 192 16.51 2.20 -2.49
CA LYS A 192 17.95 2.53 -2.51
C LYS A 192 18.41 3.11 -3.84
N LEU A 193 17.97 2.53 -4.97
CA LEU A 193 18.29 3.05 -6.30
C LEU A 193 17.77 4.48 -6.47
N LEU A 194 16.52 4.72 -6.07
CA LEU A 194 15.89 6.04 -6.11
C LEU A 194 16.61 7.04 -5.20
N GLN A 195 16.92 6.69 -3.96
CA GLN A 195 17.64 7.58 -3.04
C GLN A 195 19.04 7.96 -3.54
N LYS A 196 19.73 7.03 -4.22
CA LYS A 196 21.06 7.24 -4.76
C LYS A 196 21.04 8.19 -5.97
N GLY A 197 20.09 7.99 -6.90
CA GLY A 197 20.12 8.65 -8.20
C GLY A 197 19.11 9.77 -8.41
N PHE A 198 18.08 9.83 -7.57
CA PHE A 198 16.86 10.58 -7.88
C PHE A 198 16.37 11.41 -6.69
N VAL A 199 15.62 12.47 -7.02
CA VAL A 199 14.75 13.17 -6.08
C VAL A 199 13.32 12.93 -6.53
N SER A 200 12.55 12.21 -5.71
CA SER A 200 11.22 11.74 -6.09
C SER A 200 10.15 12.76 -5.73
N VAL A 201 9.16 12.93 -6.60
CA VAL A 201 7.98 13.79 -6.43
C VAL A 201 6.75 12.96 -6.75
N ALA A 202 5.70 13.08 -5.96
CA ALA A 202 4.39 12.49 -6.27
C ALA A 202 3.38 13.62 -6.45
N VAL A 203 2.60 13.57 -7.53
CA VAL A 203 1.54 14.55 -7.81
C VAL A 203 0.22 13.80 -7.95
N ASP A 204 -0.73 14.15 -7.07
CA ASP A 204 -2.12 13.71 -7.19
C ASP A 204 -2.82 14.55 -8.26
N VAL A 205 -2.94 14.00 -9.46
CA VAL A 205 -3.47 14.70 -10.64
C VAL A 205 -4.97 15.01 -10.55
N TYR A 206 -5.65 14.52 -9.51
CA TYR A 206 -7.03 14.89 -9.20
C TYR A 206 -7.11 16.19 -8.38
N LYS A 207 -6.04 16.53 -7.67
CA LYS A 207 -5.98 17.72 -6.79
C LYS A 207 -5.18 18.85 -7.40
N ASP A 208 -4.04 18.50 -8.00
CA ASP A 208 -3.04 19.46 -8.44
C ASP A 208 -2.68 19.22 -9.91
N PRO A 209 -2.47 20.29 -10.71
CA PRO A 209 -1.93 20.15 -12.05
C PRO A 209 -0.48 19.65 -11.99
N LEU A 210 -0.05 18.92 -13.03
CA LEU A 210 1.36 18.56 -13.16
C LEU A 210 2.21 19.83 -13.38
N PRO A 211 3.42 19.88 -12.79
CA PRO A 211 4.31 21.04 -12.93
C PRO A 211 4.74 21.24 -14.38
N GLN A 212 5.16 22.46 -14.72
CA GLN A 212 5.66 22.84 -16.05
C GLN A 212 4.70 22.54 -17.22
N GLY A 213 3.40 22.40 -16.95
CA GLY A 213 2.41 22.07 -17.98
C GLY A 213 2.53 20.65 -18.53
N LEU A 214 3.26 19.76 -17.86
CA LEU A 214 3.40 18.35 -18.24
C LEU A 214 2.01 17.70 -18.43
N LYS A 215 1.92 16.81 -19.42
CA LYS A 215 0.67 16.13 -19.78
C LYS A 215 0.82 14.64 -19.57
N TYR A 216 -0.25 14.02 -19.05
CA TYR A 216 -0.35 12.58 -18.85
C TYR A 216 -1.62 12.06 -19.54
N LYS A 217 -1.62 10.77 -19.91
CA LYS A 217 -2.80 10.09 -20.47
C LYS A 217 -3.39 9.08 -19.50
N VAL A 218 -2.54 8.43 -18.72
CA VAL A 218 -2.91 7.38 -17.76
C VAL A 218 -2.14 7.55 -16.46
N THR A 219 -2.60 6.93 -15.39
CA THR A 219 -1.87 6.85 -14.13
C THR A 219 -1.57 5.38 -13.78
N PRO A 220 -0.39 5.08 -13.18
CA PRO A 220 0.69 6.02 -12.93
C PRO A 220 1.40 6.42 -14.23
N THR A 221 2.00 7.61 -14.26
CA THR A 221 2.97 8.02 -15.31
C THR A 221 4.19 8.62 -14.62
N PHE A 222 5.38 8.24 -15.06
CA PHE A 222 6.64 8.72 -14.54
C PHE A 222 7.30 9.69 -15.51
N PHE A 223 7.68 10.86 -15.01
CA PHE A 223 8.47 11.85 -15.75
C PHE A 223 9.85 11.93 -15.09
N PHE A 224 10.89 11.88 -15.90
CA PHE A 224 12.27 12.02 -15.46
C PHE A 224 12.82 13.32 -16.01
N LEU A 225 13.31 14.18 -15.14
CA LEU A 225 13.81 15.51 -15.48
C LEU A 225 15.24 15.69 -14.95
N ASP A 226 16.07 16.44 -15.66
CA ASP A 226 17.37 16.85 -15.12
C ASP A 226 17.23 17.92 -14.01
N GLY A 227 18.35 18.32 -13.40
CA GLY A 227 18.38 19.35 -12.35
C GLY A 227 17.97 20.77 -12.81
N ASN A 228 17.78 21.00 -14.11
CA ASN A 228 17.26 22.25 -14.66
C ASN A 228 15.78 22.15 -15.04
N GLY A 229 15.15 20.99 -14.83
CA GLY A 229 13.74 20.75 -15.15
C GLY A 229 13.48 20.33 -16.60
N LYS A 230 14.52 20.07 -17.39
CA LYS A 230 14.35 19.53 -18.74
C LYS A 230 13.91 18.08 -18.67
N VAL A 231 12.85 17.72 -19.38
CA VAL A 231 12.36 16.34 -19.46
C VAL A 231 13.37 15.48 -20.23
N LEU A 232 13.84 14.42 -19.59
CA LEU A 232 14.71 13.38 -20.14
C LEU A 232 13.88 12.23 -20.71
N LYS A 233 12.86 11.78 -19.96
CA LYS A 233 12.03 10.63 -20.34
C LYS A 233 10.63 10.69 -19.72
N VAL A 234 9.65 10.12 -20.41
CA VAL A 234 8.28 9.94 -19.90
C VAL A 234 7.86 8.49 -20.12
N ILE A 235 7.35 7.85 -19.07
CA ILE A 235 7.00 6.44 -19.10
C ILE A 235 5.62 6.25 -18.44
N PRO A 236 4.58 5.87 -19.20
CA PRO A 236 3.27 5.56 -18.63
C PRO A 236 3.21 4.12 -18.11
N GLY A 237 2.33 3.88 -17.14
CA GLY A 237 1.97 2.56 -16.64
C GLY A 237 2.69 2.14 -15.37
N ALA A 238 2.23 1.02 -14.81
CA ALA A 238 2.89 0.32 -13.71
C ALA A 238 3.85 -0.75 -14.26
N PHE A 239 4.89 -1.05 -13.50
CA PHE A 239 5.95 -1.97 -13.85
C PHE A 239 6.13 -3.01 -12.75
N ASN A 240 6.73 -4.15 -13.06
CA ASN A 240 7.31 -5.01 -12.02
C ASN A 240 8.62 -4.39 -11.51
N LYS A 241 9.24 -5.03 -10.50
CA LYS A 241 10.47 -4.53 -9.86
C LYS A 241 11.62 -4.47 -10.87
N GLU A 242 11.79 -5.53 -11.64
CA GLU A 242 12.91 -5.74 -12.54
C GLU A 242 12.89 -4.71 -13.68
N ASP A 243 11.75 -4.57 -14.35
CA ASP A 243 11.55 -3.61 -15.44
C ASP A 243 11.70 -2.16 -14.96
N PHE A 244 11.18 -1.85 -13.76
CA PHE A 244 11.35 -0.51 -13.20
C PHE A 244 12.80 -0.22 -12.84
N ALA A 245 13.56 -1.20 -12.33
CA ALA A 245 14.98 -1.04 -12.08
C ALA A 245 15.76 -0.77 -13.38
N GLU A 246 15.43 -1.44 -14.48
CA GLU A 246 16.04 -1.16 -15.79
C GLU A 246 15.67 0.22 -16.33
N VAL A 247 14.41 0.65 -16.14
CA VAL A 247 14.00 2.03 -16.43
C VAL A 247 14.88 3.04 -15.69
N LEU A 248 15.12 2.84 -14.39
CA LEU A 248 15.94 3.76 -13.59
C LEU A 248 17.39 3.79 -14.08
N LYS A 249 17.98 2.64 -14.42
CA LYS A 249 19.34 2.58 -14.97
C LYS A 249 19.44 3.26 -16.32
N ASP A 250 18.47 3.05 -17.19
CA ASP A 250 18.46 3.61 -18.55
C ASP A 250 18.41 5.14 -18.55
N VAL A 251 17.61 5.72 -17.65
CA VAL A 251 17.49 7.18 -17.49
C VAL A 251 18.77 7.84 -16.97
N GLN A 252 19.67 7.09 -16.34
CA GLN A 252 20.93 7.60 -15.79
C GLN A 252 22.12 7.52 -16.76
N LYS A 253 21.94 6.93 -17.94
CA LYS A 253 22.95 6.89 -19.00
C LYS A 253 23.03 8.23 -19.73
#